data_AF-A0A0B8QS76-F1
#
_entry.id   AF-A0A0B8QS76-F1
#
_cell.length_a   1.000
_cell.length_b   1.000
_cell.length_c   1.000
_cell.angle_alpha   90.00
_cell.angle_beta   90.00
_cell.angle_gamma   90.00
#
_symmetry.space_group_name_H-M   'P 1'
#
loop_
_entity.id
_entity.type
_entity.pdbx_description
1 polymer ?
#
loop_
_entity_poly.entity_id
_entity_poly.type
_entity_poly.pdbx_seq_one_letter_code
_entity_poly.pdbx_strand_id
1 'polypeptide(L)' 'MMAKYIIQNRIESVEVLKEFDVAGYYFCEAESNEKELVFKREEQ' A
#
# COMPACT_ATOMS: atom_id res chain seq x y z
N MET A 1 -6.70 6.05 5.08
CA MET A 1 -7.24 4.68 4.91
C MET A 1 -6.21 3.59 5.19
N MET A 2 -4.92 3.81 4.90
CA MET A 2 -3.79 2.90 5.21
C MET A 2 -3.76 2.37 6.66
N ALA A 3 -3.76 3.25 7.67
CA ALA A 3 -3.63 2.84 9.07
C ALA A 3 -4.76 1.89 9.52
N LYS A 4 -5.98 2.11 9.03
CA LYS A 4 -7.13 1.23 9.30
C LYS A 4 -6.93 -0.14 8.66
N TYR A 5 -6.44 -0.19 7.43
CA TYR A 5 -6.15 -1.44 6.73
C TYR A 5 -5.07 -2.27 7.43
N ILE A 6 -4.00 -1.62 7.90
CA ILE A 6 -2.92 -2.26 8.68
C ILE A 6 -3.48 -2.91 9.94
N ILE A 7 -4.29 -2.18 10.70
CA ILE A 7 -4.86 -2.68 11.96
C ILE A 7 -5.88 -3.80 11.70
N GLN A 8 -6.75 -3.64 10.70
CA GLN A 8 -7.81 -4.61 10.40
C GLN A 8 -7.25 -5.93 9.88
N ASN A 9 -6.26 -5.89 8.99
CA ASN A 9 -5.65 -7.09 8.42
C ASN A 9 -4.44 -7.59 9.22
N ARG A 10 -4.11 -6.91 10.33
CA ARG A 10 -2.91 -7.18 11.15
C ARG A 10 -1.68 -7.32 10.26
N ILE A 11 -1.44 -6.30 9.43
CA ILE A 11 -0.29 -6.28 8.53
C ILE A 11 0.98 -6.10 9.39
N GLU A 12 1.82 -7.12 9.45
CA GLU A 12 3.08 -7.11 10.22
C GLU A 12 4.30 -6.98 9.30
N SER A 13 4.10 -7.08 7.99
CA SER A 13 5.19 -7.11 7.01
C SER A 13 4.89 -6.20 5.82
N VAL A 14 5.95 -5.54 5.35
CA VAL A 14 5.92 -4.64 4.20
C VAL A 14 5.42 -5.36 2.94
N GLU A 15 5.74 -6.64 2.79
CA GLU A 15 5.29 -7.46 1.66
C GLU A 15 3.77 -7.50 1.54
N VAL A 16 3.05 -7.67 2.65
CA VAL A 16 1.57 -7.68 2.66
C VAL A 16 1.02 -6.27 2.47
N LEU A 17 1.79 -5.24 2.84
CA LEU A 17 1.42 -3.85 2.58
C LEU A 17 1.46 -3.52 1.08
N LYS A 18 2.33 -4.17 0.29
CA LYS A 18 2.37 -4.02 -1.17
C LYS A 18 1.10 -4.53 -1.85
N GLU A 19 0.39 -5.48 -1.23
CA GLU A 19 -0.91 -5.98 -1.71
C GLU A 19 -2.10 -5.05 -1.39
N PHE A 20 -1.83 -3.85 -0.86
CA PHE A 20 -2.87 -2.87 -0.61
C PHE A 20 -3.49 -2.37 -1.93
N ASP A 21 -4.70 -2.85 -2.23
CA ASP A 21 -5.52 -2.46 -3.38
C ASP A 21 -6.86 -1.79 -2.95
N VAL A 22 -6.84 -0.97 -1.91
CA VAL A 22 -8.08 -0.36 -1.39
C VAL A 22 -8.37 0.95 -2.10
N ALA A 23 -9.63 1.15 -2.51
CA ALA A 23 -10.11 2.39 -3.12
C ALA A 23 -9.34 2.80 -4.40
N GLY A 24 -8.88 1.81 -5.17
CA GLY A 24 -8.17 2.02 -6.44
C GLY A 24 -6.73 2.49 -6.29
N TYR A 25 -6.16 2.40 -5.07
CA TYR A 25 -4.73 2.60 -4.86
C TYR A 25 -3.99 1.31 -5.16
N TYR A 26 -2.91 1.36 -5.94
CA TYR A 26 -2.01 0.25 -6.22
C TYR A 26 -0.57 0.62 -5.84
N PHE A 27 0.22 -0.39 -5.47
CA PHE A 27 1.62 -0.21 -5.12
C PHE A 27 2.46 0.09 -6.36
N CYS A 28 3.24 1.18 -6.32
CA CYS A 28 4.12 1.60 -7.40
C CYS A 28 5.57 1.23 -7.07
N GLU A 29 5.98 0.03 -7.46
CA GLU A 29 7.33 -0.48 -7.14
C GLU A 29 8.45 0.37 -7.76
N ALA A 30 8.18 1.04 -8.89
CA ALA A 30 9.14 1.91 -9.56
C ALA A 30 9.52 3.17 -8.74
N GLU A 31 8.61 3.67 -7.91
CA GLU A 31 8.87 4.83 -7.03
C GLU A 31 9.01 4.43 -5.57
N SER A 32 8.78 3.16 -5.25
CA SER A 32 8.91 2.63 -3.90
C SER A 32 10.32 2.13 -3.64
N ASN A 33 10.76 2.31 -2.39
CA ASN A 33 12.02 1.77 -1.89
C ASN A 33 11.81 1.10 -0.53
N GLU A 34 12.88 0.61 0.08
CA GLU A 34 12.82 -0.13 1.35
C GLU A 34 12.28 0.69 2.53
N LYS A 35 12.33 2.02 2.44
CA LYS A 35 11.86 2.94 3.50
C LYS A 35 10.55 3.64 3.15
N GLU A 36 10.34 3.93 1.88
CA GLU A 36 9.21 4.70 1.38
C GLU A 36 8.42 3.86 0.37
N LEU A 37 7.17 3.55 0.69
CA LEU A 37 6.27 2.79 -0.17
C LEU A 37 5.30 3.77 -0.82
N VAL A 38 5.39 3.91 -2.14
CA VAL A 38 4.57 4.83 -2.94
C VAL A 38 3.38 4.06 -3.49
N PHE A 39 2.19 4.52 -3.15
CA PHE A 39 0.94 3.99 -3.67
C PHE A 39 0.27 5.04 -4.55
N LYS A 40 -0.03 4.66 -5.78
CA LYS A 40 -0.70 5.52 -6.76
C LYS A 40 -2.15 5.11 -6.88
N ARG A 41 -3.00 6.04 -7.31
CA ARG A 41 -4.36 5.73 -7.74
C ARG A 41 -4.52 6.15 -9.19
N GLU A 42 -5.14 5.31 -9.99
CA GLU A 42 -5.62 5.75 -11.31
C GLU A 42 -6.95 6.48 -11.08
N GLU A 43 -6.84 7.77 -10.72
CA GLU A 43 -7.98 8.68 -10.87
C GLU A 43 -7.89 9.25 -12.28
N GLN A 44 -8.82 8.83 -13.13
CA GLN A 44 -9.03 9.33 -14.50
C GLN A 44 -9.21 10.84 -14.54
#